data_AF-A0A356L792-F1
#
_entry.id   AF-A0A356L792-F1
#
_cell.length_a   1.000
_cell.length_b   1.000
_cell.length_c   1.000
_cell.angle_alpha   90.00
_cell.angle_beta   90.00
_cell.angle_gamma   90.00
#
_symmetry.space_group_name_H-M   'P 1'
#
loop_
_entity.id
_entity.type
_entity.pdbx_description
1 polymer ?
#
loop_
_entity_poly.entity_id
_entity_poly.type
_entity_poly.pdbx_seq_one_letter_code
_entity_poly.pdbx_strand_id
1 'polypeptide(L)' 'MVKVLVRDNNVEQALRVAKRKSQKEGLYREMKERQRYEKPTTKRKRLKEEAVRNEKKRQSKQRMVFGF' A
#
# COMPACT_ATOMS: atom_id res chain seq x y z
N MET A 1 4.06 -4.01 -12.91
CA MET A 1 4.25 -5.45 -13.15
C MET A 1 5.37 -5.93 -12.25
N VAL A 2 5.04 -6.60 -11.14
CA VAL A 2 6.04 -7.04 -10.14
C VAL A 2 6.78 -8.26 -10.68
N LYS A 3 8.10 -8.19 -10.77
CA LYS A 3 8.97 -9.34 -11.03
C LYS A 3 9.80 -9.61 -9.76
N VAL A 4 9.87 -10.88 -9.35
CA VAL A 4 10.71 -11.32 -8.22
C VAL A 4 11.72 -12.33 -8.75
N LEU A 5 13.00 -12.03 -8.56
CA LEU A 5 14.10 -12.94 -8.86
C LEU A 5 14.24 -13.92 -7.70
N VAL A 6 14.17 -15.22 -8.00
CA VAL A 6 14.39 -16.28 -7.02
C VAL A 6 15.86 -16.66 -7.06
N ARG A 7 16.53 -16.65 -5.91
CA ARG A 7 17.90 -17.14 -5.76
C ARG A 7 17.86 -18.42 -4.93
N ASP A 8 18.73 -19.37 -5.26
CA ASP A 8 18.99 -20.59 -4.49
C ASP A 8 17.76 -21.49 -4.25
N ASN A 9 16.85 -21.59 -5.23
CA ASN A 9 15.59 -22.35 -5.13
C ASN A 9 14.70 -22.00 -3.91
N ASN A 10 14.91 -20.85 -3.27
CA ASN A 10 14.11 -20.44 -2.11
C ASN A 10 12.77 -19.82 -2.55
N VAL A 11 11.85 -20.68 -3.00
CA VAL A 11 10.55 -20.30 -3.57
C VAL A 11 9.63 -19.70 -2.50
N GLU A 12 9.65 -20.22 -1.27
CA GLU A 12 8.77 -19.74 -0.21
C GLU A 12 9.08 -18.29 0.20
N GLN A 13 10.37 -17.96 0.30
CA GLN A 13 10.80 -16.59 0.58
C GLN A 13 10.45 -15.65 -0.58
N ALA A 14 10.62 -16.11 -1.83
CA ALA A 14 10.24 -15.34 -3.01
C ALA A 14 8.74 -15.04 -3.04
N LEU A 15 7.88 -16.00 -2.69
CA LEU A 15 6.43 -15.79 -2.59
C LEU A 15 6.07 -14.76 -1.50
N ARG A 16 6.75 -14.82 -0.35
CA ARG A 16 6.55 -13.85 0.74
C ARG A 16 6.95 -12.44 0.32
N VAL A 17 8.08 -12.31 -0.39
CA VAL A 17 8.57 -11.03 -0.93
C VAL A 17 7.64 -10.51 -2.02
N ALA A 18 7.17 -11.38 -2.92
CA ALA A 18 6.21 -11.04 -3.97
C ALA A 18 4.92 -10.50 -3.36
N LYS A 19 4.33 -11.21 -2.39
CA LYS A 19 3.13 -10.77 -1.67
C LYS A 19 3.33 -9.39 -1.02
N ARG A 20 4.46 -9.18 -0.34
CA ARG A 20 4.78 -7.91 0.31
C ARG A 20 4.97 -6.78 -0.71
N LYS A 21 5.64 -7.02 -1.84
CA LYS A 21 5.82 -6.04 -2.93
C LYS A 21 4.47 -5.68 -3.57
N SER A 22 3.64 -6.68 -3.90
CA SER A 22 2.31 -6.46 -4.49
C SER A 22 1.39 -5.67 -3.57
N GLN A 23 1.47 -5.89 -2.25
CA GLN A 23 0.74 -5.09 -1.27
C GLN A 23 1.27 -3.66 -1.17
N LYS A 24 2.59 -3.46 -1.25
CA LYS A 24 3.23 -2.13 -1.18
C LYS A 24 2.93 -1.27 -2.41
N GLU A 25 2.83 -1.89 -3.59
CA GLU A 25 2.40 -1.20 -4.81
C GLU A 25 0.91 -0.80 -4.80
N GLY A 26 0.11 -1.34 -3.87
CA GLY A 26 -1.29 -0.98 -3.74
C GLY A 26 -2.21 -1.58 -4.81
N LEU A 27 -1.71 -2.54 -5.60
CA LEU A 27 -2.46 -3.22 -6.67
C LEU A 27 -3.81 -3.76 -6.19
N TYR A 28 -3.85 -4.45 -5.06
CA TYR A 28 -5.10 -4.98 -4.49
C TYR A 28 -6.10 -3.89 -4.09
N ARG A 29 -5.58 -2.74 -3.65
CA ARG A 29 -6.40 -1.60 -3.28
C ARG A 29 -6.99 -0.94 -4.51
N GLU A 30 -6.17 -0.70 -5.54
CA GLU A 30 -6.65 -0.19 -6.82
C GLU A 30 -7.70 -1.11 -7.45
N MET A 31 -7.48 -2.43 -7.40
CA MET A 31 -8.47 -3.38 -7.91
C MET A 31 -9.81 -3.24 -7.19
N LYS A 32 -9.82 -3.12 -5.86
CA LYS A 32 -11.06 -2.93 -5.10
C LYS A 32 -11.74 -1.59 -5.40
N GLU A 33 -10.97 -0.54 -5.58
CA GLU A 33 -11.48 0.80 -5.90
C GLU A 33 -12.02 0.91 -7.33
N ARG A 34 -11.50 0.11 -8.27
CA ARG A 34 -11.93 0.09 -9.68
C ARG A 34 -13.08 -0.88 -9.96
N GLN A 35 -13.52 -1.68 -9.00
CA GLN A 35 -14.64 -2.63 -9.17
C GLN A 35 -15.99 -1.95 -9.48
N ARG A 36 -16.17 -0.69 -9.06
CA ARG A 36 -17.43 0.04 -9.23
C ARG A 36 -17.13 1.49 -9.60
N TYR A 37 -18.04 2.11 -10.34
CA TYR A 37 -17.94 3.55 -10.62
C TYR A 37 -18.10 4.35 -9.32
N GLU A 38 -17.13 5.20 -9.04
CA GLU A 38 -17.16 6.16 -7.93
C GLU A 38 -17.32 7.57 -8.50
N LYS A 39 -18.33 8.32 -8.03
CA LYS A 39 -18.57 9.70 -8.46
C LYS A 39 -17.31 10.55 -8.22
N PRO A 40 -16.92 11.47 -9.11
CA PRO A 40 -15.69 12.26 -8.96
C PRO A 40 -15.64 13.05 -7.64
N THR A 41 -16.78 13.51 -7.13
CA THR A 41 -16.85 14.22 -5.84
C THR A 41 -16.60 13.29 -4.65
N THR A 42 -17.11 12.06 -4.66
CA THR A 42 -16.88 11.08 -3.59
C THR A 42 -15.43 10.59 -3.61
N LYS A 43 -14.85 10.38 -4.81
CA LYS A 43 -13.43 10.09 -4.99
C LYS A 43 -12.54 11.17 -4.38
N ARG A 44 -12.85 12.46 -4.63
CA ARG A 44 -12.10 13.60 -4.05
C ARG A 44 -12.17 13.62 -2.53
N LYS A 45 -13.33 13.34 -1.92
CA LYS A 45 -13.47 13.27 -0.45
C LYS A 45 -12.65 12.13 0.14
N ARG A 46 -12.75 10.93 -0.44
CA ARG A 46 -12.00 9.74 -0.02
C ARG A 46 -10.48 9.96 -0.06
N LEU A 47 -9.97 10.55 -1.13
CA LEU A 47 -8.53 10.85 -1.28
C LEU A 47 -8.03 11.84 -0.22
N LYS A 48 -8.82 12.87 0.10
CA LYS A 48 -8.49 13.84 1.16
C LYS A 48 -8.44 13.17 2.53
N GLU A 49 -9.45 12.38 2.87
CA GLU A 49 -9.49 11.65 4.15
C GLU A 49 -8.35 10.64 4.28
N GLU A 50 -8.01 9.97 3.19
CA GLU A 50 -6.89 9.03 3.15
C GLU A 50 -5.54 9.72 3.33
N ALA A 51 -5.31 10.86 2.67
CA ALA A 51 -4.10 11.64 2.83
C ALA A 51 -3.89 12.07 4.29
N VAL A 52 -4.94 12.60 4.93
CA VAL A 52 -4.92 12.97 6.36
C VAL A 52 -4.61 11.75 7.24
N ARG A 53 -5.24 10.60 6.96
CA ARG A 53 -5.00 9.36 7.72
C ARG A 53 -3.55 8.87 7.56
N ASN A 54 -3.01 8.93 6.35
CA ASN A 54 -1.64 8.52 6.06
C ASN A 54 -0.62 9.46 6.73
N GLU A 55 -0.91 10.76 6.74
CA GLU A 55 -0.07 11.75 7.40
C GLU A 55 -0.05 11.56 8.93
N LYS A 56 -1.21 11.33 9.56
CA LYS A 56 -1.27 10.99 10.99
C LYS A 56 -0.48 9.73 11.33
N LYS A 57 -0.56 8.69 10.48
CA LYS A 57 0.25 7.47 10.62
C LYS A 57 1.74 7.76 10.49
N ARG A 58 2.14 8.64 9.56
CA ARG A 58 3.55 9.04 9.37
C ARG A 58 4.08 9.78 10.59
N GLN A 59 3.31 10.74 11.11
CA GLN A 59 3.67 11.51 12.30
C GLN A 59 3.77 10.62 13.55
N SER A 60 2.84 9.67 13.74
CA SER A 60 2.90 8.70 14.84
C SER A 60 4.14 7.81 14.77
N LYS A 61 4.52 7.35 13.57
CA LYS A 61 5.77 6.59 13.38
C LYS A 61 7.00 7.46 13.62
N GLN A 62 7.01 8.71 13.16
CA GLN A 62 8.13 9.63 13.38
C GLN A 62 8.33 9.92 14.88
N ARG A 63 7.26 10.16 15.64
CA ARG A 63 7.33 10.32 17.10
C ARG A 63 7.90 9.09 17.80
N MET A 64 7.45 7.90 17.40
CA MET A 64 7.94 6.64 17.97
C MET A 64 9.43 6.39 17.69
N VAL A 65 9.92 6.80 16.51
CA VAL A 65 11.30 6.52 16.06
C VAL A 65 12.28 7.61 16.51
N PHE A 66 11.88 8.88 16.47
CA PHE A 66 12.78 10.02 16.73
C PHE A 66 12.62 10.64 18.12
N GLY A 67 11.64 10.21 18.92
CA GLY A 67 11.62 10.45 20.37
C GLY A 67 11.89 11.89 20.80
N PHE A 68 11.04 12.83 20.36
CA PHE A 68 10.62 14.01 21.12
C PHE A 68 9.09 14.07 21.09
#